data_AF-A0A2E3F5U3-F1
#
_entry.id   AF-A0A2E3F5U3-F1
#
_cell.length_a   1.000
_cell.length_b   1.000
_cell.length_c   1.000
_cell.angle_alpha   90.00
_cell.angle_beta   90.00
_cell.angle_gamma   90.00
#
_symmetry.space_group_name_H-M   'P 1'
#
loop_
_entity.id
_entity.type
_entity.pdbx_description
1 polymer ?
#
loop_
_entity_poly.entity_id
_entity_poly.type
_entity_poly.pdbx_seq_one_letter_code
_entity_poly.pdbx_strand_id
1 'polypeptide(L)'
;MMITLKNVAAFLKQLNWTKRFAILICILFFSSFLLDLITEGFRLNQNLRWIYQYGQFLSIIFYCGSFVWSLLNSVLIVSEESNWKKKLLWATISLLPIIFLILSFVAWYFEI
;
A
#
# COMPACT_ATOMS: atom_id res chain seq x y z
N MET A 1 0.64 -23.51 -13.34
CA MET A 1 0.10 -22.43 -14.21
C MET A 1 1.08 -21.26 -14.15
N MET A 2 1.88 -21.05 -15.20
CA MET A 2 2.95 -20.03 -15.19
C MET A 2 2.35 -18.66 -15.52
N ILE A 3 2.22 -17.79 -14.50
CA ILE A 3 1.75 -16.42 -14.68
C ILE A 3 2.86 -15.65 -15.41
N THR A 4 2.62 -15.25 -16.65
CA THR A 4 3.58 -14.44 -17.41
C THR A 4 3.32 -12.95 -17.17
N LEU A 5 4.38 -12.14 -17.18
CA LEU A 5 4.31 -10.67 -17.06
C LEU A 5 3.32 -10.04 -18.06
N LYS A 6 3.24 -10.60 -19.28
CA LYS A 6 2.29 -10.16 -20.31
C LYS A 6 0.83 -10.35 -19.89
N ASN A 7 0.50 -11.46 -19.23
CA ASN A 7 -0.85 -11.75 -18.78
C ASN A 7 -1.28 -10.83 -17.64
N VAL A 8 -0.36 -10.49 -16.72
CA VAL A 8 -0.62 -9.54 -15.64
C VAL A 8 -0.87 -8.13 -16.19
N ALA A 9 -0.03 -7.67 -17.12
CA ALA A 9 -0.19 -6.36 -17.74
C ALA A 9 -1.52 -6.24 -18.51
N ALA A 10 -1.91 -7.29 -19.24
CA ALA A 10 -3.19 -7.34 -19.94
C ALA A 10 -4.39 -7.27 -18.97
N PHE A 11 -4.33 -8.02 -17.87
CA PHE A 11 -5.35 -7.98 -16.83
C PHE A 11 -5.47 -6.60 -16.19
N LEU A 12 -4.35 -5.98 -15.79
CA LEU A 12 -4.34 -4.63 -15.22
C LEU A 12 -4.95 -3.62 -16.19
N LYS A 13 -4.70 -3.76 -17.50
CA LYS A 13 -5.25 -2.89 -18.55
C LYS A 13 -6.77 -3.04 -18.74
N GLN A 14 -7.39 -4.09 -18.24
CA GLN A 14 -8.84 -4.28 -18.27
C GLN A 14 -9.55 -3.68 -17.04
N LEU A 15 -8.82 -3.40 -15.95
CA LEU A 15 -9.40 -2.84 -14.73
C LEU A 15 -9.72 -1.35 -14.89
N ASN A 16 -10.76 -0.89 -14.20
CA ASN A 16 -11.06 0.55 -14.06
C ASN A 16 -9.93 1.27 -13.32
N TRP A 17 -9.86 2.60 -13.49
CA TRP A 17 -8.81 3.40 -12.89
C TRP A 17 -8.78 3.30 -11.35
N THR A 18 -9.95 3.32 -10.69
CA THR A 18 -10.09 3.14 -9.23
C THR A 18 -9.55 1.79 -8.73
N LYS A 19 -9.76 0.71 -9.50
CA LYS A 19 -9.24 -0.63 -9.19
C LYS A 19 -7.72 -0.72 -9.38
N ARG A 20 -7.18 -0.09 -10.43
CA ARG A 20 -5.73 0.02 -10.62
C ARG A 20 -5.09 0.85 -9.51
N PHE A 21 -5.76 1.93 -9.11
CA PHE A 21 -5.29 2.80 -8.04
C PHE A 21 -5.29 2.08 -6.69
N ALA A 22 -6.26 1.21 -6.41
CA ALA A 22 -6.24 0.33 -5.23
C ALA A 22 -4.98 -0.56 -5.21
N ILE A 23 -4.62 -1.16 -6.34
CA ILE A 23 -3.39 -1.98 -6.45
C ILE A 23 -2.14 -1.12 -6.23
N LEU A 24 -2.10 0.09 -6.80
CA LEU A 24 -0.98 1.02 -6.62
C LEU A 24 -0.81 1.41 -5.15
N ILE A 25 -1.90 1.68 -4.43
CA ILE A 25 -1.89 1.99 -3.00
C ILE A 25 -1.25 0.84 -2.21
N CYS A 26 -1.64 -0.41 -2.50
CA CYS A 26 -1.02 -1.58 -1.87
C CYS A 26 0.48 -1.66 -2.16
N ILE A 27 0.90 -1.45 -3.42
CA ILE A 27 2.32 -1.50 -3.79
C ILE A 27 3.11 -0.41 -3.06
N LEU A 28 2.58 0.82 -2.99
CA LEU A 28 3.23 1.93 -2.27
C LEU A 28 3.34 1.64 -0.78
N PHE A 29 2.30 1.08 -0.18
CA PHE A 29 2.30 0.68 1.22
C PHE A 29 3.39 -0.37 1.52
N PHE A 30 3.45 -1.46 0.75
CA PHE A 30 4.50 -2.47 0.93
C PHE A 30 5.90 -1.92 0.64
N SER A 31 6.01 -1.01 -0.34
CA SER A 31 7.27 -0.36 -0.69
C SER A 31 7.78 0.55 0.43
N SER A 32 6.90 1.17 1.21
CA SER A 32 7.28 1.91 2.42
C SER A 32 8.00 1.00 3.43
N PHE A 33 7.39 -0.14 3.80
CA PHE A 33 8.04 -1.09 4.71
C PHE A 33 9.38 -1.61 4.17
N LEU A 34 9.44 -1.90 2.88
CA LEU A 34 10.67 -2.39 2.27
C LEU A 34 11.77 -1.31 2.28
N LEU A 35 11.42 -0.05 1.99
CA LEU A 35 12.35 1.07 2.06
C LEU A 35 12.85 1.27 3.49
N ASP A 36 11.96 1.22 4.48
CA ASP A 36 12.30 1.31 5.90
C ASP A 36 13.35 0.26 6.28
N LEU A 37 13.05 -1.01 6.00
CA LEU A 37 13.95 -2.14 6.29
C LEU A 37 15.31 -2.04 5.60
N ILE A 38 15.35 -1.68 4.32
CA ILE A 38 16.60 -1.56 3.57
C ILE A 38 17.44 -0.38 4.09
N THR A 39 16.78 0.74 4.39
CA THR A 39 17.48 1.99 4.73
C THR A 39 18.05 1.94 6.14
N GLU A 40 17.44 1.19 7.06
CA GLU A 40 17.92 0.97 8.42
C GLU A 40 19.36 0.42 8.47
N GLY A 41 19.75 -0.41 7.48
CA GLY A 41 21.11 -0.95 7.37
C GLY A 41 22.20 0.13 7.22
N PHE A 42 21.84 1.33 6.76
CA PHE A 42 22.78 2.44 6.58
C PHE A 42 22.85 3.38 7.79
N ARG A 43 22.08 3.12 8.87
CA ARG A 43 21.95 4.03 10.02
C ARG A 43 23.29 4.36 10.69
N LEU A 44 24.17 3.36 10.85
CA LEU A 44 25.44 3.50 11.57
C LEU A 44 26.62 3.90 10.67
N ASN A 45 26.46 3.88 9.35
CA ASN A 45 27.54 4.19 8.42
C ASN A 45 27.57 5.71 8.14
N GLN A 46 28.56 6.41 8.70
CA GLN A 46 28.65 7.87 8.61
C GLN A 46 28.66 8.41 7.16
N ASN A 47 29.28 7.69 6.23
CA ASN A 47 29.36 8.10 4.82
C ASN A 47 28.05 7.87 4.04
N LEU A 48 27.21 6.95 4.51
CA LEU A 48 25.96 6.55 3.85
C LEU A 48 24.71 6.94 4.65
N ARG A 49 24.88 7.66 5.76
CA ARG A 49 23.79 8.05 6.66
C ARG A 49 22.70 8.88 5.97
N TRP A 50 23.05 9.61 4.90
CA TRP A 50 22.09 10.34 4.09
C TRP A 50 21.05 9.40 3.44
N ILE A 51 21.44 8.19 3.02
CA ILE A 51 20.54 7.17 2.45
C ILE A 51 19.47 6.79 3.48
N TYR A 52 19.89 6.60 4.73
CA TYR A 52 18.98 6.36 5.84
C TYR A 52 18.01 7.54 6.01
N GLN A 53 18.50 8.77 6.13
CA GLN A 53 17.65 9.94 6.37
C GLN A 53 16.60 10.17 5.28
N TYR A 54 17.01 10.18 4.01
CA TYR A 54 16.08 10.39 2.90
C TYR A 54 15.18 9.17 2.65
N GLY A 55 15.72 7.96 2.84
CA GLY A 55 14.95 6.73 2.71
C GLY A 55 13.84 6.61 3.75
N GLN A 56 14.13 6.95 5.00
CA GLN A 56 13.16 7.03 6.09
C GLN A 56 12.09 8.09 5.80
N PHE A 57 12.50 9.28 5.37
CA PHE A 57 11.56 10.34 5.00
C PHE A 57 10.61 9.92 3.86
N LEU A 58 11.15 9.27 2.82
CA LEU A 58 10.35 8.71 1.72
C LEU A 58 9.42 7.59 2.19
N SER A 59 9.90 6.71 3.07
CA SER A 59 9.08 5.66 3.67
C SER A 59 7.87 6.26 4.37
N ILE A 60 8.06 7.29 5.21
CA ILE A 60 6.97 7.98 5.92
C ILE A 60 5.98 8.60 4.92
N ILE A 61 6.46 9.25 3.86
CA ILE A 61 5.59 9.83 2.83
C ILE A 61 4.75 8.75 2.15
N PHE A 62 5.35 7.61 1.79
CA PHE A 62 4.63 6.51 1.16
C PHE A 62 3.63 5.86 2.11
N TYR A 63 4.02 5.67 3.38
CA TYR A 63 3.14 5.17 4.43
C TYR A 63 1.92 6.09 4.59
N CYS A 64 2.12 7.34 5.00
CA CYS A 64 1.05 8.31 5.23
C CYS A 64 0.22 8.58 3.96
N GLY A 65 0.88 8.71 2.81
CA GLY A 65 0.21 8.89 1.53
C GLY A 65 -0.70 7.73 1.18
N SER A 66 -0.27 6.49 1.43
CA SER A 66 -1.09 5.30 1.20
C SER A 66 -2.35 5.28 2.07
N PHE A 67 -2.30 5.76 3.31
CA PHE A 67 -3.50 5.90 4.16
C PHE A 67 -4.50 6.88 3.59
N VAL A 68 -4.06 8.10 3.26
CA VAL A 68 -4.96 9.12 2.72
C VAL A 68 -5.61 8.63 1.43
N TRP A 69 -4.80 8.07 0.53
CA TRP A 69 -5.31 7.56 -0.73
C TRP A 69 -6.19 6.31 -0.58
N SER A 70 -5.94 5.44 0.41
CA SER A 70 -6.77 4.27 0.68
C SER A 70 -8.20 4.64 1.05
N LEU A 71 -8.40 5.66 1.88
CA LEU A 71 -9.71 6.19 2.26
C LEU A 71 -10.42 6.80 1.05
N LEU A 72 -9.76 7.74 0.37
CA LEU A 72 -10.33 8.44 -0.77
C LEU A 72 -10.75 7.46 -1.87
N ASN A 73 -9.87 6.51 -2.22
CA ASN A 73 -10.15 5.54 -3.27
C ASN A 73 -11.23 4.53 -2.87
N SER A 74 -11.33 4.16 -1.58
CA SER A 74 -12.41 3.30 -1.11
C SER A 74 -13.79 3.97 -1.26
N VAL A 75 -13.90 5.26 -0.91
CA VAL A 75 -15.13 6.05 -1.14
C VAL A 75 -15.49 6.09 -2.62
N LEU A 76 -14.50 6.32 -3.50
CA LEU A 76 -14.71 6.32 -4.95
C LEU A 76 -15.20 4.96 -5.46
N ILE A 77 -14.60 3.84 -5.03
CA ILE A 77 -15.03 2.49 -5.41
C ILE A 77 -16.47 2.22 -4.95
N VAL A 78 -16.82 2.68 -3.75
CA VAL A 78 -18.18 2.55 -3.21
C VAL A 78 -19.18 3.39 -4.03
N SER A 79 -18.76 4.49 -4.64
CA SER A 79 -19.63 5.30 -5.50
C SER A 79 -19.81 4.73 -6.91
N GLU A 80 -18.79 4.08 -7.48
CA GLU A 80 -18.79 3.64 -8.89
C GLU A 80 -19.37 2.23 -9.11
N GLU A 81 -19.14 1.29 -8.19
CA GLU A 81 -19.46 -0.13 -8.43
C GLU A 81 -20.92 -0.43 -8.04
N SER A 82 -21.72 -0.94 -8.98
CA SER A 82 -23.12 -1.32 -8.71
C SER A 82 -23.23 -2.69 -8.05
N ASN A 83 -22.30 -3.60 -8.32
CA ASN A 83 -22.30 -4.94 -7.75
C ASN A 83 -21.70 -4.93 -6.34
N TRP A 84 -22.54 -5.21 -5.34
CA TRP A 84 -22.13 -5.16 -3.93
C TRP A 84 -20.92 -6.05 -3.61
N LYS A 85 -20.82 -7.26 -4.20
CA LYS A 85 -19.71 -8.19 -3.94
C LYS A 85 -18.39 -7.64 -4.46
N LYS A 86 -18.41 -7.10 -5.68
CA LYS A 86 -17.22 -6.47 -6.29
C LYS A 86 -16.85 -5.20 -5.53
N LYS A 87 -17.85 -4.41 -5.12
CA LYS A 87 -17.65 -3.19 -4.32
C LYS A 87 -16.92 -3.52 -3.03
N LEU A 88 -17.43 -4.49 -2.26
CA LEU A 88 -16.81 -4.93 -1.01
C LEU A 88 -15.37 -5.39 -1.25
N LEU A 89 -15.14 -6.26 -2.23
CA LEU A 89 -13.81 -6.80 -2.52
C LEU A 89 -12.80 -5.68 -2.84
N TRP A 90 -13.14 -4.78 -3.76
CA TRP A 90 -12.22 -3.72 -4.17
C TRP A 90 -12.04 -2.64 -3.10
N ALA A 91 -13.09 -2.31 -2.34
CA ALA A 91 -12.98 -1.41 -1.20
C ALA A 91 -12.06 -2.00 -0.13
N THR A 92 -12.20 -3.29 0.20
CA THR A 92 -11.31 -3.98 1.16
C THR A 92 -9.85 -3.98 0.69
N ILE A 93 -9.59 -4.24 -0.61
CA ILE A 93 -8.24 -4.14 -1.17
C ILE A 93 -7.70 -2.72 -1.03
N SER A 94 -8.51 -1.71 -1.35
CA SER A 94 -8.10 -0.31 -1.20
C SER A 94 -7.78 0.04 0.25
N LEU A 95 -8.58 -0.45 1.21
CA LEU A 95 -8.45 -0.21 2.65
C LEU A 95 -7.38 -1.07 3.34
N LEU A 96 -6.62 -1.89 2.60
CA LEU A 96 -5.61 -2.78 3.17
C LEU A 96 -4.60 -2.05 4.09
N PRO A 97 -4.07 -0.85 3.75
CA PRO A 97 -3.21 -0.10 4.66
C PRO A 97 -3.89 0.21 6.01
N ILE A 98 -5.16 0.61 5.99
CA ILE A 98 -5.94 0.95 7.20
C ILE A 98 -6.18 -0.29 8.04
N ILE A 99 -6.57 -1.40 7.40
CA ILE A 99 -6.80 -2.66 8.10
C ILE A 99 -5.51 -3.08 8.83
N PHE A 100 -4.36 -2.96 8.16
CA PHE A 100 -3.07 -3.23 8.79
C PHE A 100 -2.84 -2.33 10.02
N LEU A 101 -3.06 -1.02 9.91
CA LEU A 101 -2.87 -0.09 11.03
C LEU A 101 -3.77 -0.42 12.22
N ILE A 102 -5.05 -0.75 11.96
CA ILE A 102 -5.98 -1.17 13.01
C ILE A 102 -5.46 -2.44 13.70
N LEU A 103 -5.03 -3.43 12.93
CA LEU A 103 -4.49 -4.67 13.48
C LEU A 103 -3.21 -4.43 14.29
N SER A 104 -2.31 -3.57 13.80
CA SER A 104 -1.10 -3.19 14.53
C SER A 104 -1.40 -2.48 15.84
N PHE A 105 -2.39 -1.58 15.85
CA PHE A 105 -2.81 -0.90 17.07
C PHE A 105 -3.46 -1.86 18.08
N VAL A 106 -4.30 -2.78 17.60
CA VAL A 106 -4.90 -3.83 18.44
C VAL A 106 -3.83 -4.73 19.03
N ALA A 107 -2.87 -5.22 18.22
CA ALA A 107 -1.76 -6.04 18.70
C ALA A 107 -0.94 -5.31 19.77
N TRP A 108 -0.60 -4.05 19.52
CA TRP A 108 0.09 -3.19 20.48
C TRP A 108 -0.69 -3.01 21.79
N TYR A 109 -2.01 -2.76 21.72
CA TYR A 109 -2.86 -2.57 22.89
C TYR A 109 -2.97 -3.83 23.77
N PHE A 110 -2.94 -5.02 23.15
CA PHE A 110 -3.01 -6.30 23.85
C PHE A 110 -1.64 -6.90 24.18
N GLU A 111 -0.54 -6.19 23.90
CA GLU A 111 0.85 -6.67 24.08
C GLU A 111 1.13 -8.03 23.41
N ILE A 112 0.48 -8.29 22.27
CA ILE A 112 0.68 -9.46 21.41
C ILE A 112 1.72 -9.13 20.34
#